data_AF-A0A5B7HUU4-F1
#
_entry.id   AF-A0A5B7HUU4-F1
#
_cell.length_a   1.000
_cell.length_b   1.000
_cell.length_c   1.000
_cell.angle_alpha   90.00
_cell.angle_beta   90.00
_cell.angle_gamma   90.00
#
_symmetry.space_group_name_H-M   'P 1'
#
loop_
_entity.id
_entity.type
_entity.pdbx_description
1 polymer ?
#
loop_
_entity_poly.entity_id
_entity_poly.type
_entity_poly.pdbx_seq_one_letter_code
_entity_poly.pdbx_strand_id
1 'polypeptide(L)'
;MSPNKHINKIVGETYNLVRNIKIVFSYIDEDIVKKLLVSLIRPLWSPNTRKNIRKIERIQRAANKLAPTLSGVTYEKRLERLELPTLKQKRERGDLLTIYRIMNNQELPNRIDLLKRDRRDTRGHGLKL
;
A
#
# COMPACT_ATOMS: atom_id res chain seq x y z
N MET A 1 -15.82 -14.44 2.59
CA MET A 1 -14.81 -13.90 3.53
C MET A 1 -14.87 -12.38 3.49
N SER A 2 -14.94 -11.67 4.62
CA SER A 2 -14.99 -10.18 4.61
C SER A 2 -13.70 -9.59 3.98
N PRO A 3 -13.78 -8.54 3.15
CA PRO A 3 -12.61 -7.91 2.52
C PRO A 3 -11.50 -7.52 3.51
N ASN A 4 -11.88 -7.08 4.72
CA ASN A 4 -10.92 -6.76 5.78
C ASN A 4 -10.22 -8.00 6.34
N LYS A 5 -10.93 -9.13 6.46
CA LYS A 5 -10.35 -10.40 6.92
C LYS A 5 -9.36 -10.95 5.89
N HIS A 6 -9.67 -10.79 4.60
CA HIS A 6 -8.77 -11.13 3.51
C HIS A 6 -7.48 -10.30 3.52
N ILE A 7 -7.60 -8.98 3.62
CA ILE A 7 -6.43 -8.09 3.71
C ILE A 7 -5.58 -8.42 4.93
N ASN A 8 -6.19 -8.68 6.10
CA ASN A 8 -5.43 -9.06 7.29
C ASN A 8 -4.65 -10.36 7.11
N LYS A 9 -5.25 -11.36 6.45
CA LYS A 9 -4.58 -12.63 6.15
C LYS A 9 -3.35 -12.40 5.26
N ILE A 10 -3.53 -11.70 4.14
CA ILE A 10 -2.43 -11.39 3.20
C ILE A 10 -1.33 -10.57 3.91
N VAL A 11 -1.71 -9.55 4.69
CA VAL A 11 -0.76 -8.74 5.45
C VAL A 11 0.06 -9.61 6.40
N GLY A 12 -0.58 -10.54 7.12
CA GLY A 12 0.11 -11.48 8.00
C GLY A 12 1.09 -12.40 7.26
N GLU A 13 0.65 -13.00 6.16
CA GLU A 13 1.48 -13.85 5.30
C GLU A 13 2.70 -13.09 4.75
N THR A 14 2.48 -11.85 4.34
CA THR A 14 3.55 -11.00 3.79
C THR A 14 4.57 -10.61 4.86
N TYR A 15 4.13 -10.33 6.10
CA TYR A 15 5.04 -10.09 7.21
C TYR A 15 5.92 -11.31 7.51
N ASN A 16 5.34 -12.51 7.50
CA ASN A 16 6.07 -13.75 7.70
C ASN A 16 7.11 -13.95 6.59
N LEU A 17 6.73 -13.67 5.34
CA LEU A 17 7.65 -13.76 4.21
C LEU A 17 8.83 -12.79 4.35
N VAL A 18 8.58 -11.51 4.66
CA VAL A 18 9.63 -10.50 4.92
C VAL A 18 10.57 -10.95 6.04
N ARG A 19 10.02 -11.54 7.11
CA ARG A 19 10.83 -12.11 8.20
C ARG A 19 11.69 -13.28 7.72
N ASN A 20 11.12 -14.21 6.97
CA ASN A 20 11.84 -15.38 6.46
C ASN A 20 12.98 -14.96 5.53
N ILE A 21 12.75 -13.99 4.65
CA ILE A 21 13.78 -13.43 3.78
C ILE A 21 14.93 -12.85 4.61
N LYS A 22 14.61 -12.09 5.67
CA LYS A 22 15.64 -11.55 6.56
C LYS A 22 16.52 -12.64 7.21
N ILE A 23 15.95 -13.81 7.49
CA ILE A 23 16.65 -14.91 8.16
C ILE A 23 17.48 -15.72 7.17
N VAL A 24 16.93 -16.00 5.99
CA VAL A 24 17.52 -16.93 5.02
C VAL A 24 18.65 -16.27 4.21
N PHE A 25 18.50 -14.99 3.85
CA PHE A 25 19.48 -14.31 3.02
C PHE A 25 20.55 -13.64 3.89
N SER A 26 21.81 -14.02 3.67
CA SER A 26 22.97 -13.45 4.36
C SER A 26 23.23 -11.99 3.99
N TYR A 27 22.86 -11.59 2.77
CA TYR A 27 22.99 -10.24 2.27
C TYR A 27 21.79 -9.88 1.39
N ILE A 28 21.28 -8.66 1.56
CA ILE A 28 20.17 -8.10 0.80
C ILE A 28 20.59 -6.68 0.39
N ASP A 29 20.73 -6.44 -0.90
CA ASP A 29 21.03 -5.11 -1.46
C ASP A 29 19.75 -4.31 -1.77
N GLU A 30 19.93 -3.07 -2.20
CA GLU A 30 18.84 -2.16 -2.54
C GLU A 30 18.01 -2.65 -3.75
N ASP A 31 18.65 -3.31 -4.72
CA ASP A 31 17.99 -3.82 -5.92
C ASP A 31 17.07 -5.01 -5.62
N ILE A 32 17.51 -5.94 -4.76
CA ILE A 32 16.69 -7.04 -4.26
C ILE A 32 15.52 -6.48 -3.45
N VAL A 33 15.76 -5.48 -2.59
CA VAL A 33 14.68 -4.80 -1.85
C VAL A 33 13.67 -4.18 -2.81
N LYS A 34 14.12 -3.48 -3.85
CA LYS A 34 13.24 -2.87 -4.86
C LYS A 34 12.38 -3.94 -5.55
N LYS A 35 12.98 -5.03 -6.03
CA LYS A 35 12.27 -6.16 -6.66
C LYS A 35 11.27 -6.82 -5.69
N LEU A 36 11.68 -7.01 -4.44
CA LEU A 36 10.83 -7.55 -3.39
C LEU A 36 9.60 -6.68 -3.17
N LEU A 37 9.80 -5.37 -2.99
CA LEU A 37 8.71 -4.45 -2.72
C LEU A 37 7.74 -4.35 -3.87
N VAL A 38 8.23 -4.31 -5.11
CA VAL A 38 7.38 -4.29 -6.30
C VAL A 38 6.55 -5.57 -6.39
N SER A 39 7.13 -6.73 -6.11
CA SER A 39 6.40 -8.02 -6.16
C SER A 39 5.41 -8.18 -5.01
N LEU A 40 5.77 -7.82 -3.78
CA LEU A 40 4.91 -7.94 -2.59
C LEU A 40 3.77 -6.93 -2.59
N ILE A 41 4.02 -5.69 -3.02
CA ILE A 41 3.02 -4.61 -2.90
C ILE A 41 2.05 -4.63 -4.09
N ARG A 42 2.48 -5.13 -5.26
CA ARG A 42 1.64 -5.21 -6.47
C ARG A 42 0.28 -5.89 -6.24
N PRO A 43 0.18 -7.08 -5.62
CA PRO A 43 -1.13 -7.70 -5.41
C PRO A 43 -2.00 -6.99 -4.37
N LEU A 44 -1.42 -6.12 -3.53
CA LEU A 44 -2.15 -5.36 -2.51
C LEU A 44 -2.59 -3.96 -2.99
N TRP A 45 -2.69 -3.73 -4.31
CA TRP A 45 -2.79 -2.39 -4.93
C TRP A 45 -4.06 -1.58 -4.64
N SER A 46 -5.17 -2.19 -4.20
CA SER A 46 -6.46 -1.49 -4.04
C SER A 46 -7.13 -1.73 -2.69
N PRO A 47 -6.53 -1.30 -1.57
CA PRO A 47 -7.18 -1.35 -0.26
C PRO A 47 -8.24 -0.24 -0.16
N ASN A 48 -9.49 -0.62 0.09
CA ASN A 48 -10.63 0.31 0.13
C ASN A 48 -10.67 1.26 1.36
N THR A 49 -9.72 1.16 2.30
CA THR A 49 -9.73 1.97 3.54
C THR A 49 -8.34 2.48 3.91
N ARG A 50 -8.26 3.71 4.47
CA ARG A 50 -7.01 4.27 5.04
C ARG A 50 -6.34 3.34 6.05
N LYS A 51 -7.11 2.57 6.81
CA LYS A 51 -6.59 1.57 7.77
C LYS A 51 -5.77 0.48 7.06
N ASN A 52 -6.24 0.00 5.92
CA ASN A 52 -5.56 -1.04 5.16
C ASN A 52 -4.33 -0.48 4.43
N ILE A 53 -4.42 0.75 3.89
CA ILE A 53 -3.26 1.47 3.34
C ILE A 53 -2.14 1.56 4.37
N ARG A 54 -2.44 2.01 5.60
CA ARG A 54 -1.45 2.11 6.68
C ARG A 54 -0.80 0.76 7.03
N LYS A 55 -1.53 -0.35 6.95
CA LYS A 55 -0.96 -1.69 7.21
C LYS A 55 0.03 -2.09 6.13
N ILE A 56 -0.30 -1.85 4.87
CA ILE A 56 0.56 -2.20 3.74
C ILE A 56 1.80 -1.28 3.72
N GLU A 57 1.64 0.00 4.08
CA GLU A 57 2.76 0.95 4.19
C GLU A 57 3.76 0.51 5.27
N ARG A 58 3.27 -0.12 6.36
CA ARG A 58 4.14 -0.68 7.39
C ARG A 58 4.94 -1.88 6.88
N ILE A 59 4.39 -2.69 5.98
CA ILE A 59 5.14 -3.77 5.31
C ILE A 59 6.23 -3.16 4.44
N GLN A 60 5.90 -2.15 3.62
CA GLN A 60 6.88 -1.44 2.79
C GLN A 60 8.02 -0.86 3.64
N ARG A 61 7.69 -0.20 4.75
CA ARG A 61 8.68 0.33 5.71
C ARG A 61 9.59 -0.75 6.31
N ALA A 62 9.05 -1.94 6.58
CA ALA A 62 9.81 -3.06 7.13
C ALA A 62 10.72 -3.69 6.08
N ALA A 63 10.21 -3.93 4.88
CA ALA A 63 10.98 -4.48 3.76
C ALA A 63 12.10 -3.51 3.30
N ASN A 64 11.87 -2.19 3.30
CA ASN A 64 12.91 -1.19 3.06
C ASN A 64 14.09 -1.25 4.05
N LYS A 65 13.90 -1.84 5.25
CA LYS A 65 14.98 -1.99 6.25
C LYS A 65 15.78 -3.29 6.09
N LEU A 66 15.42 -4.13 5.12
CA LEU A 66 16.16 -5.38 4.89
C LEU A 66 17.56 -5.11 4.34
N ALA A 67 17.72 -4.08 3.51
CA ALA A 67 19.03 -3.64 3.06
C ALA A 67 19.75 -2.86 4.19
N PRO A 68 20.95 -3.29 4.63
CA PRO A 68 21.72 -2.58 5.65
C PRO A 68 22.01 -1.12 5.30
N THR A 69 22.26 -0.85 4.01
CA THR A 69 22.54 0.49 3.45
C THR A 69 21.39 1.48 3.61
N LEU A 70 20.18 0.97 3.79
CA LEU A 70 18.96 1.76 3.98
C LEU A 70 18.57 1.91 5.45
N SER A 71 19.12 1.09 6.37
CA SER A 71 18.63 0.99 7.75
C SER A 71 18.68 2.32 8.55
N GLY A 72 19.73 3.12 8.35
CA GLY A 72 19.94 4.42 9.00
C GLY A 72 19.30 5.61 8.29
N VAL A 73 18.65 5.38 7.15
CA VAL A 73 18.10 6.45 6.30
C VAL A 73 16.62 6.69 6.62
N THR A 74 16.18 7.95 6.56
CA THR A 74 14.76 8.31 6.73
C THR A 74 13.88 7.57 5.74
N TYR A 75 12.61 7.36 6.06
CA TYR A 75 11.73 6.57 5.20
C TYR A 75 11.56 7.20 3.82
N GLU A 76 11.43 8.53 3.80
CA GLU A 76 11.26 9.35 2.62
C GLU A 76 12.48 9.23 1.70
N LYS A 77 13.69 9.30 2.27
CA LYS A 77 14.93 9.17 1.51
C LYS A 77 15.20 7.74 1.03
N ARG A 78 14.75 6.72 1.77
CA ARG A 78 14.76 5.32 1.29
C ARG A 78 13.87 5.13 0.07
N LEU A 79 12.69 5.72 0.08
CA LEU A 79 11.77 5.68 -1.07
C LEU A 79 12.37 6.37 -2.29
N GLU A 80 13.04 7.50 -2.10
CA GLU A 80 13.76 8.20 -3.17
C GLU A 80 14.87 7.34 -3.78
N ARG A 81 15.74 6.74 -2.95
CA ARG A 81 16.81 5.83 -3.41
C ARG A 81 16.28 4.63 -4.19
N LEU A 82 15.16 4.06 -3.72
CA LEU A 82 14.52 2.91 -4.36
C LEU A 82 13.63 3.30 -5.54
N GLU A 83 13.45 4.60 -5.81
CA GLU A 83 12.52 5.15 -6.81
C GLU A 83 11.08 4.62 -6.64
N LEU A 84 10.64 4.49 -5.38
CA LEU A 84 9.33 3.97 -5.03
C LEU A 84 8.41 5.10 -4.56
N PRO A 85 7.19 5.20 -5.10
CA PRO A 85 6.19 6.10 -4.53
C PRO A 85 5.65 5.54 -3.20
N THR A 86 5.12 6.44 -2.37
CA THR A 86 4.31 6.03 -1.21
C THR A 86 3.00 5.38 -1.66
N LEU A 87 2.37 4.56 -0.81
CA LEU A 87 1.04 4.03 -1.15
C LEU A 87 -0.02 5.12 -1.23
N LYS A 88 0.15 6.21 -0.47
CA LYS A 88 -0.75 7.36 -0.53
C LYS A 88 -0.71 8.01 -1.92
N GLN A 89 0.48 8.34 -2.43
CA GLN A 89 0.65 8.91 -3.78
C GLN A 89 0.15 7.95 -4.88
N LYS A 90 0.40 6.64 -4.71
CA LYS A 90 -0.15 5.63 -5.63
C LYS A 90 -1.68 5.59 -5.61
N ARG A 91 -2.30 5.73 -4.44
CA ARG A 91 -3.76 5.78 -4.30
C ARG A 91 -4.32 7.03 -4.95
N GLU A 92 -3.74 8.19 -4.68
CA GLU A 92 -4.12 9.46 -5.30
C GLU A 92 -4.04 9.37 -6.84
N ARG A 93 -2.98 8.76 -7.39
CA ARG A 93 -2.88 8.48 -8.83
C ARG A 93 -3.99 7.56 -9.33
N GLY A 94 -4.33 6.51 -8.58
CA GLY A 94 -5.42 5.59 -8.93
C GLY A 94 -6.79 6.28 -8.91
N ASP A 95 -7.04 7.13 -7.92
CA ASP A 95 -8.25 7.94 -7.82
C ASP A 95 -8.36 8.92 -9.01
N LEU A 96 -7.27 9.62 -9.35
CA LEU A 96 -7.22 10.51 -10.51
C LEU A 96 -7.45 9.76 -11.84
N LEU A 97 -6.88 8.57 -11.99
CA LEU A 97 -7.11 7.74 -13.19
C LEU A 97 -8.58 7.31 -13.29
N THR A 98 -9.20 6.98 -12.16
CA THR A 98 -10.63 6.63 -12.11
C THR A 98 -11.47 7.85 -12.54
N ILE A 99 -11.20 9.04 -11.99
CA ILE A 99 -11.88 10.28 -12.39
C ILE A 99 -11.71 10.56 -13.88
N TYR A 100 -10.50 10.41 -14.42
CA TYR A 100 -10.26 10.60 -15.85
C TYR A 100 -11.09 9.65 -16.71
N ARG A 101 -11.18 8.36 -16.36
CA ARG A 101 -12.00 7.39 -17.11
C ARG A 101 -13.49 7.76 -17.10
N ILE A 102 -13.99 8.21 -15.95
CA ILE A 102 -15.36 8.69 -15.79
C ILE A 102 -15.61 9.92 -16.68
N MET A 103 -14.71 10.90 -16.64
CA MET A 103 -14.83 12.13 -17.43
C MET A 103 -14.82 11.86 -18.95
N ASN A 104 -14.14 10.79 -19.38
CA ASN A 104 -14.06 10.40 -20.78
C ASN A 104 -15.09 9.32 -21.17
N ASN A 105 -16.13 9.08 -20.37
CA ASN A 105 -17.16 8.06 -20.59
C ASN A 105 -16.61 6.63 -20.79
N GLN A 106 -15.40 6.34 -20.32
CA GLN A 106 -14.78 5.01 -20.40
C GLN A 106 -15.23 4.10 -19.23
N GLU A 107 -15.74 4.68 -18.15
CA GLU A 107 -16.33 3.99 -17.01
C GLU A 107 -17.59 4.73 -16.56
N LEU A 108 -18.70 4.02 -16.35
CA LEU A 108 -19.92 4.55 -15.73
C LEU A 108 -19.89 4.23 -14.23
N PRO A 109 -19.59 5.20 -13.36
CA PRO A 109 -19.61 4.95 -11.93
C PRO A 109 -21.07 4.89 -11.46
N ASN A 110 -21.36 3.98 -10.53
CA ASN A 110 -22.58 4.09 -9.73
C ASN A 110 -22.56 5.46 -9.05
N ARG A 111 -23.53 6.33 -9.40
CA ARG A 111 -23.63 7.75 -8.99
C ARG A 111 -23.46 7.99 -7.47
N ILE A 112 -23.65 6.94 -6.67
CA ILE A 112 -23.56 6.93 -5.20
C ILE A 112 -22.10 6.93 -4.68
N ASP A 113 -21.13 6.40 -5.42
CA ASP A 113 -19.75 6.29 -4.94
C ASP A 113 -18.88 7.53 -5.23
N LEU A 114 -19.25 8.35 -6.21
CA LEU A 114 -18.54 9.60 -6.52
C LEU A 114 -18.76 10.71 -5.49
N LEU A 115 -19.91 10.67 -4.81
CA LEU A 115 -20.37 11.73 -3.92
C LEU A 115 -20.57 11.21 -2.49
N LYS A 116 -19.66 10.35 -2.00
CA LYS A 116 -19.60 10.08 -0.56
C LYS A 116 -19.13 11.35 0.17
N ARG A 117 -20.10 12.20 0.47
CA ARG A 117 -20.01 13.37 1.36
C ARG A 117 -19.36 12.90 2.66
N ASP A 118 -18.32 13.59 3.11
CA ASP A 118 -17.68 13.35 4.41
C ASP A 118 -18.69 13.68 5.51
N ARG A 119 -19.52 12.72 5.87
CA ARG A 119 -20.43 12.82 7.01
C ARG A 119 -19.55 12.70 8.24
N ARG A 120 -19.21 13.87 8.80
CA ARG A 120 -18.56 14.06 10.11
C ARG A 120 -19.46 13.56 11.26
N ASP A 121 -19.94 12.33 11.17
CA ASP A 121 -20.67 11.67 12.23
C ASP A 121 -19.71 10.73 12.97
N THR A 122 -19.03 11.30 13.96
CA THR A 122 -18.12 10.58 14.85
C THR A 122 -18.93 9.83 15.89
N ARG A 123 -19.45 8.65 15.54
CA ARG A 123 -19.66 7.48 16.43
C ARG A 123 -20.39 6.37 15.67
N GLY A 124 -19.61 5.51 15.03
CA GLY A 124 -20.13 4.35 14.31
C GLY A 124 -19.17 3.93 13.23
N HIS A 125 -18.74 2.66 13.25
CA HIS A 125 -17.81 2.12 12.27
C HIS A 125 -18.47 2.03 10.89
N GLY A 126 -17.71 2.27 9.82
CA GLY A 126 -18.18 2.12 8.45
C GLY A 126 -17.08 2.36 7.44
N LEU A 127 -16.73 3.62 7.20
CA LEU A 127 -15.77 4.00 6.17
C LEU A 127 -15.12 5.31 6.60
N LYS A 128 -14.04 5.24 7.39
CA LYS A 128 -13.22 6.44 7.62
C LYS A 128 -12.18 6.48 6.51
N LEU A 129 -12.38 7.47 5.63
CA LEU A 129 -11.53 7.83 4.51
C LEU A 129 -10.09 7.76 4.90
#